data_AF-A0A1U7XQD5-F1
#
_entry.id   AF-A0A1U7XQD5-F1
#
_cell.length_a   1.000
_cell.length_b   1.000
_cell.length_c   1.000
_cell.angle_alpha   90.00
_cell.angle_beta   90.00
_cell.angle_gamma   90.00
#
_symmetry.space_group_name_H-M   'P 1'
#
loop_
_entity.id
_entity.type
_entity.pdbx_description
1 polymer ?
#
loop_
_entity_poly.entity_id
_entity_poly.type
_entity_poly.pdbx_seq_one_letter_code
_entity_poly.pdbx_strand_id
1 'polypeptide(L)'
;MEYLSRVLGKMSELPDFRYHPMCKETKLTHLVFADDLMIFCKENLKSIARVMEALQHFSDATGLEANIDKSSMFVAGVDEETMHDMLKITEFTLWTFPIRYLGLPFTSKKWNKMDYKQQVDKITSKITAYISVVKLVDKKCRDFLWGATEDKRKVNLVAWDKVCIPKQNGGLNIKSCCKWNIAAV
;
A
#
# COMPACT_ATOMS: atom_id res chain seq x y z
N MET A 1 8.86 -2.64 13.66
CA MET A 1 7.41 -2.88 13.74
C MET A 1 7.02 -4.17 14.45
N GLU A 2 7.68 -5.32 14.21
CA GLU A 2 7.34 -6.57 14.92
C GLU A 2 7.41 -6.44 16.46
N TYR A 3 8.37 -5.67 16.98
CA TYR A 3 8.45 -5.34 18.40
C TYR A 3 7.17 -4.65 18.92
N LEU A 4 6.68 -3.62 18.21
CA LEU A 4 5.42 -2.96 18.54
C LEU A 4 4.24 -3.95 18.52
N SER A 5 4.19 -4.83 17.53
CA SER A 5 3.16 -5.87 17.44
C SER A 5 3.15 -6.79 18.66
N ARG A 6 4.32 -7.16 19.19
CA ARG A 6 4.45 -7.95 20.43
C ARG A 6 4.01 -7.16 21.66
N VAL A 7 4.35 -5.87 21.75
CA VAL A 7 3.93 -5.00 22.87
C VAL A 7 2.40 -4.84 22.88
N LEU A 8 1.79 -4.52 21.73
CA LEU A 8 0.34 -4.42 21.60
C LEU A 8 -0.36 -5.76 21.87
N GLY A 9 0.25 -6.87 21.47
CA GLY A 9 -0.21 -8.22 21.82
C GLY A 9 -0.28 -8.41 23.34
N LYS A 10 0.81 -8.11 24.07
CA LYS A 10 0.83 -8.19 25.54
C LYS A 10 -0.18 -7.25 26.20
N MET A 11 -0.30 -6.01 25.73
CA MET A 11 -1.29 -5.06 26.28
C MET A 11 -2.72 -5.56 26.09
N SER A 12 -2.98 -6.33 25.03
CA SER A 12 -4.31 -6.88 24.75
C SER A 12 -4.72 -8.07 25.63
N GLU A 13 -3.76 -8.65 26.37
CA GLU A 13 -4.01 -9.70 27.37
C GLU A 13 -4.40 -9.12 28.74
N LEU A 14 -4.18 -7.82 28.96
CA LEU A 14 -4.53 -7.16 30.21
C LEU A 14 -6.05 -7.00 30.37
N PRO A 15 -6.59 -7.12 31.60
CA PRO A 15 -8.04 -7.09 31.85
C PRO A 15 -8.71 -5.75 31.52
N ASP A 16 -7.92 -4.68 31.48
CA ASP A 16 -8.37 -3.32 31.16
C ASP A 16 -8.48 -3.05 29.65
N PHE A 17 -7.88 -3.90 28.81
CA PHE A 17 -7.97 -3.77 27.36
C PHE A 17 -9.19 -4.52 26.83
N ARG A 18 -9.95 -3.87 25.95
CA ARG A 18 -11.05 -4.50 25.22
C ARG A 18 -10.87 -4.29 23.72
N TYR A 19 -11.07 -5.36 22.96
CA TYR A 19 -11.09 -5.32 21.50
C TYR A 19 -12.31 -4.56 20.99
N HIS A 20 -12.12 -3.90 19.85
CA HIS A 20 -13.23 -3.33 19.09
C HIS A 20 -14.25 -4.45 18.76
N PRO A 21 -15.58 -4.20 18.80
CA PRO A 21 -16.59 -5.24 18.62
C PRO A 21 -16.41 -6.10 17.37
N MET A 22 -16.02 -5.49 16.24
CA MET A 22 -15.76 -6.18 14.97
C MET A 22 -14.42 -6.92 14.91
N CYS A 23 -13.52 -6.69 15.86
CA CYS A 23 -12.17 -7.27 15.92
C CYS A 23 -12.02 -8.30 17.04
N LYS A 24 -13.09 -8.54 17.81
CA LYS A 24 -13.07 -9.38 19.00
C LYS A 24 -12.83 -10.86 18.68
N GLU A 25 -13.43 -11.37 17.60
CA GLU A 25 -13.30 -12.77 17.20
C GLU A 25 -11.89 -13.08 16.68
N THR A 26 -11.34 -12.17 15.88
CA THR A 26 -9.99 -12.30 15.29
C THR A 26 -8.88 -11.86 16.24
N LYS A 27 -9.22 -11.32 17.42
CA LYS A 27 -8.30 -10.66 18.36
C LYS A 27 -7.37 -9.66 17.64
N LEU A 28 -7.91 -8.95 16.67
CA LEU A 28 -7.15 -8.00 15.87
C LEU A 28 -6.94 -6.71 16.67
N THR A 29 -5.69 -6.36 16.93
CA THR A 29 -5.30 -5.11 17.61
C THR A 29 -4.79 -4.06 16.66
N HIS A 30 -4.11 -4.44 15.57
CA HIS A 30 -3.51 -3.48 14.65
C HIS A 30 -3.26 -4.08 13.26
N LEU A 31 -3.12 -3.21 12.27
CA LEU A 31 -2.59 -3.49 10.92
C LEU A 31 -1.37 -2.61 10.70
N VAL A 32 -0.30 -3.19 10.17
CA VAL A 32 0.93 -2.46 9.82
C VAL A 32 1.25 -2.66 8.35
N PHE A 33 1.58 -1.58 7.66
CA PHE A 33 2.24 -1.64 6.37
C PHE A 33 3.31 -0.54 6.29
N ALA A 34 4.58 -0.93 6.24
CA ALA A 34 5.72 0.00 6.36
C ALA A 34 5.60 0.88 7.62
N ASP A 35 5.49 2.19 7.44
CA ASP A 35 5.30 3.22 8.47
C ASP A 35 3.83 3.52 8.78
N ASP A 36 2.89 3.06 7.94
CA ASP A 36 1.46 3.23 8.17
C ASP A 36 0.95 2.20 9.19
N LEU A 37 0.43 2.70 10.32
CA LEU A 37 -0.11 1.91 11.42
C LEU A 37 -1.59 2.24 11.64
N MET A 38 -2.43 1.22 11.69
CA MET A 38 -3.84 1.33 12.09
C MET A 38 -4.07 0.49 13.34
N ILE A 39 -4.55 1.10 14.42
CA ILE A 39 -4.79 0.42 15.71
C ILE A 39 -6.29 0.36 15.98
N PHE A 40 -6.76 -0.78 16.48
CA PHE A 40 -8.16 -1.06 16.81
C PHE A 40 -8.30 -1.40 18.29
N CYS A 41 -9.16 -0.66 18.98
CA CYS A 41 -9.53 -0.96 20.35
C CYS A 41 -10.98 -0.53 20.60
N LYS A 42 -11.58 -1.00 21.71
CA LYS A 42 -12.91 -0.57 22.14
C LYS A 42 -12.88 0.89 22.59
N GLU A 43 -14.00 1.59 22.39
CA GLU A 43 -14.33 2.91 22.93
C GLU A 43 -14.34 2.94 24.47
N ASN A 44 -13.15 2.89 25.08
CA ASN A 44 -12.96 2.99 26.51
C ASN A 44 -11.64 3.69 26.80
N LEU A 45 -11.65 4.64 27.73
CA LEU A 45 -10.47 5.37 28.19
C LEU A 45 -9.34 4.42 28.61
N LYS A 46 -9.69 3.31 29.28
CA LYS A 46 -8.70 2.30 29.70
C LYS A 46 -8.01 1.61 28.52
N SER A 47 -8.77 1.21 27.48
CA SER A 47 -8.20 0.56 26.31
C SER A 47 -7.27 1.50 25.55
N ILE A 48 -7.67 2.76 25.40
CA ILE A 48 -6.88 3.79 24.72
C ILE A 48 -5.61 4.09 25.50
N ALA A 49 -5.69 4.23 26.83
CA ALA A 49 -4.52 4.42 27.68
C ALA A 49 -3.50 3.29 27.52
N ARG A 50 -3.95 2.03 27.43
CA ARG A 50 -3.06 0.87 27.16
C ARG A 50 -2.39 0.93 25.78
N VAL A 51 -3.09 1.43 24.77
CA VAL A 51 -2.49 1.65 23.43
C VAL A 51 -1.44 2.76 23.49
N MET A 52 -1.74 3.88 24.13
CA MET A 52 -0.78 4.99 24.29
C MET A 52 0.45 4.56 25.10
N GLU A 53 0.27 3.75 26.15
CA GLU A 53 1.38 3.16 26.91
C GLU A 53 2.24 2.23 26.05
N ALA A 54 1.64 1.42 25.17
CA ALA A 54 2.38 0.60 24.22
C ALA A 54 3.21 1.45 23.24
N LEU A 55 2.63 2.55 22.74
CA LEU A 55 3.31 3.47 21.83
C LEU A 55 4.45 4.22 22.53
N GLN A 56 4.24 4.67 23.77
CA GLN A 56 5.28 5.31 24.57
C GLN A 56 6.43 4.34 24.84
N HIS A 57 6.13 3.12 25.28
CA HIS A 57 7.14 2.09 25.52
C HIS A 57 7.90 1.72 24.23
N PHE A 58 7.23 1.76 23.08
CA PHE A 58 7.88 1.58 21.78
C PHE A 58 8.80 2.74 21.43
N SER A 59 8.37 3.98 21.70
CA SER A 59 9.18 5.19 21.51
C SER A 59 10.44 5.13 22.38
N ASP A 60 10.29 4.86 23.68
CA ASP A 60 11.40 4.80 24.63
C ASP A 60 12.44 3.73 24.24
N ALA A 61 11.99 2.60 23.69
CA ALA A 61 12.87 1.51 23.28
C ALA A 61 13.55 1.71 21.92
N THR A 62 12.93 2.46 21.00
CA THR A 62 13.41 2.56 19.61
C THR A 62 13.87 3.96 19.21
N GLY A 63 13.50 4.99 19.97
CA GLY A 63 13.64 6.40 19.62
C GLY A 63 12.70 6.87 18.50
N LEU A 64 11.72 6.04 18.09
CA LEU A 64 10.76 6.40 17.05
C LEU A 64 9.48 6.96 17.66
N GLU A 65 9.15 8.20 17.32
CA GLU A 65 7.95 8.88 17.79
C GLU A 65 6.85 8.90 16.71
N ALA A 66 5.60 8.82 17.17
CA ALA A 66 4.44 8.99 16.30
C ALA A 66 4.35 10.44 15.83
N ASN A 67 4.15 10.64 14.52
CA ASN A 67 3.92 11.98 13.99
C ASN A 67 2.48 12.40 14.29
N ILE A 68 2.29 13.35 15.21
CA ILE A 68 0.98 13.81 15.67
C ILE A 68 0.15 14.42 14.52
N ASP A 69 0.79 15.17 13.61
CA ASP A 69 0.11 15.80 12.46
C ASP A 69 -0.47 14.79 11.46
N LYS A 70 0.18 13.63 11.34
CA LYS A 70 -0.28 12.52 10.49
C LYS A 70 -1.16 11.52 11.24
N SER A 71 -1.11 11.53 12.57
CA SER A 71 -1.86 10.62 13.42
C SER A 71 -3.29 11.11 13.60
N SER A 72 -4.23 10.20 13.44
CA SER A 72 -5.66 10.52 13.45
C SER A 72 -6.42 9.51 14.28
N MET A 73 -7.42 9.99 15.01
CA MET A 73 -8.31 9.14 15.79
C MET A 73 -9.69 9.08 15.14
N PHE A 74 -10.23 7.87 15.06
CA PHE A 74 -11.58 7.59 14.58
C PHE A 74 -12.42 7.04 15.71
N VAL A 75 -13.54 7.71 15.98
CA VAL A 75 -14.48 7.34 17.03
C VAL A 75 -15.85 7.19 16.40
N ALA A 76 -16.55 6.10 16.73
CA ALA A 76 -17.90 5.84 16.24
C ALA A 76 -18.79 5.34 17.39
N GLY A 77 -19.98 5.92 17.53
CA GLY A 77 -20.97 5.48 18.52
C GLY A 77 -20.62 5.83 19.96
N VAL A 78 -19.94 6.95 20.19
CA VAL A 78 -19.52 7.44 21.52
C VAL A 78 -20.19 8.79 21.79
N ASP A 79 -20.53 9.06 23.05
CA ASP A 79 -21.01 10.35 23.53
C ASP A 79 -19.92 11.45 23.46
N GLU A 80 -20.35 12.72 23.39
CA GLU A 80 -19.43 13.85 23.24
C GLU A 80 -18.49 14.06 24.45
N GLU A 81 -18.91 13.63 25.64
CA GLU A 81 -18.12 13.74 26.87
C GLU A 81 -16.95 12.76 26.86
N THR A 82 -17.24 11.48 26.61
CA THR A 82 -16.22 10.43 26.47
C THR A 82 -15.29 10.72 25.29
N MET A 83 -15.81 11.26 24.19
CA MET A 83 -14.99 11.68 23.04
C MET A 83 -13.99 12.78 23.44
N HIS A 84 -14.40 13.78 24.21
CA HIS A 84 -13.50 14.83 24.71
C HIS A 84 -12.39 14.26 25.60
N ASP A 85 -12.72 13.31 26.47
CA ASP A 85 -11.71 12.70 27.35
C ASP A 85 -10.73 11.82 26.57
N MET A 86 -11.17 11.14 25.51
CA MET A 86 -10.28 10.43 24.58
C MET A 86 -9.33 11.38 23.84
N LEU A 87 -9.82 12.55 23.41
CA LEU A 87 -9.01 13.55 22.72
C LEU A 87 -7.95 14.15 23.64
N LYS A 88 -8.27 14.37 24.93
CA LYS A 88 -7.28 14.83 25.93
C LYS A 88 -6.15 13.82 26.16
N ILE A 89 -6.45 12.51 26.11
CA ILE A 89 -5.45 11.46 26.35
C ILE A 89 -4.56 11.24 25.13
N THR A 90 -5.15 11.29 23.93
CA THR A 90 -4.44 10.94 22.69
C THR A 90 -3.74 12.12 22.04
N GLU A 91 -4.20 13.35 22.29
CA GLU A 91 -3.77 14.59 21.61
C GLU A 91 -3.88 14.53 20.07
N PHE A 92 -4.56 13.52 19.52
CA PHE A 92 -4.72 13.35 18.09
C PHE A 92 -5.89 14.17 17.55
N THR A 93 -5.79 14.51 16.27
CA THR A 93 -6.91 15.16 15.56
C THR A 93 -8.04 14.15 15.37
N LEU A 94 -9.29 14.55 15.65
CA LEU A 94 -10.47 13.75 15.30
C LEU A 94 -10.70 13.82 13.80
N TRP A 95 -10.77 12.67 13.13
CA TRP A 95 -10.98 12.63 11.69
C TRP A 95 -12.37 12.13 11.29
N THR A 96 -12.86 12.66 10.17
CA THR A 96 -14.12 12.25 9.55
C THR A 96 -13.87 11.52 8.23
N PHE A 97 -14.80 10.65 7.84
CA PHE A 97 -14.72 9.91 6.57
C PHE A 97 -14.90 10.84 5.36
N PRO A 98 -14.29 10.54 4.19
CA PRO A 98 -13.52 9.33 3.83
C PRO A 98 -12.01 9.44 4.11
N ILE A 99 -11.41 8.36 4.61
CA ILE A 99 -9.98 8.28 4.99
C ILE A 99 -9.20 7.68 3.85
N ARG A 100 -7.91 7.99 3.68
CA ARG A 100 -7.03 7.24 2.77
C ARG A 100 -6.07 6.38 3.59
N TYR A 101 -6.08 5.08 3.33
CA TYR A 101 -5.08 4.14 3.85
C TYR A 101 -4.44 3.43 2.66
N LEU A 102 -3.11 3.47 2.55
CA LEU A 102 -2.36 2.91 1.41
C LEU A 102 -2.84 3.43 0.04
N GLY A 103 -3.26 4.70 -0.01
CA GLY A 103 -3.78 5.33 -1.22
C GLY A 103 -5.22 4.96 -1.60
N LEU A 104 -5.88 4.08 -0.82
CA LEU A 104 -7.26 3.66 -1.03
C LEU A 104 -8.22 4.40 -0.10
N PRO A 105 -9.38 4.87 -0.59
CA PRO A 105 -10.38 5.49 0.25
C PRO A 105 -11.08 4.44 1.13
N PHE A 106 -10.85 4.52 2.43
CA PHE A 106 -11.68 3.92 3.44
C PHE A 106 -12.98 4.71 3.51
N THR A 107 -14.07 4.09 3.05
CA THR A 107 -15.41 4.65 3.07
C THR A 107 -16.28 3.72 3.91
N SER A 108 -17.17 4.28 4.74
CA SER A 108 -18.17 3.52 5.49
C SER A 108 -19.23 2.84 4.60
N LYS A 109 -19.29 3.20 3.32
CA LYS A 109 -20.19 2.64 2.31
C LYS A 109 -19.48 1.56 1.50
N LYS A 110 -20.20 0.48 1.17
CA LYS A 110 -19.76 -0.48 0.15
C LYS A 110 -19.46 0.28 -1.14
N TRP A 111 -18.28 0.05 -1.69
CA TRP A 111 -17.87 0.68 -2.94
C TRP A 111 -18.85 0.33 -4.06
N ASN A 112 -19.23 1.33 -4.83
CA ASN A 112 -20.05 1.12 -6.01
C ASN A 112 -19.16 0.74 -7.21
N LYS A 113 -19.78 0.29 -8.32
CA LYS A 113 -19.05 -0.13 -9.52
C LYS A 113 -18.14 0.97 -10.10
N MET A 114 -18.50 2.24 -9.94
CA MET A 114 -17.69 3.36 -10.41
C MET A 114 -16.45 3.59 -9.55
N ASP A 115 -16.56 3.44 -8.22
CA ASP A 115 -15.44 3.57 -7.29
C ASP A 115 -14.37 2.50 -7.58
N TYR A 116 -14.80 1.24 -7.77
CA TYR A 116 -13.91 0.16 -8.19
C TYR A 116 -13.25 0.46 -9.53
N LYS A 117 -14.04 0.90 -10.52
CA LYS A 117 -13.53 1.22 -11.86
C LYS A 117 -12.46 2.30 -11.79
N GLN A 118 -12.65 3.36 -10.99
CA GLN A 118 -11.67 4.43 -10.87
C GLN A 118 -10.31 3.94 -10.33
N GLN A 119 -10.32 3.00 -9.36
CA GLN A 119 -9.07 2.43 -8.83
C GLN A 119 -8.42 1.47 -9.84
N VAL A 120 -9.22 0.64 -10.52
CA VAL A 120 -8.73 -0.26 -11.58
C VAL A 120 -8.12 0.55 -12.73
N ASP A 121 -8.74 1.65 -13.14
CA ASP A 121 -8.25 2.52 -14.21
C ASP A 121 -6.91 3.17 -13.82
N LYS A 122 -6.70 3.54 -12.55
CA LYS A 122 -5.40 4.04 -12.04
C LYS A 122 -4.30 2.99 -12.11
N ILE A 123 -4.61 1.74 -11.75
CA ILE A 123 -3.64 0.64 -11.84
C ILE A 123 -3.34 0.33 -13.30
N THR A 124 -4.39 0.21 -14.11
CA THR A 124 -4.30 -0.13 -15.54
C THR A 124 -3.52 0.93 -16.31
N SER A 125 -3.72 2.22 -16.02
CA SER A 125 -2.97 3.30 -16.66
C SER A 125 -1.48 3.25 -16.33
N LYS A 126 -1.11 3.00 -15.07
CA LYS A 126 0.29 2.80 -14.69
C LYS A 126 0.92 1.60 -15.40
N ILE A 127 0.24 0.45 -15.40
CA ILE A 127 0.71 -0.76 -16.11
C ILE A 127 0.86 -0.48 -17.62
N THR A 128 -0.11 0.19 -18.23
CA THR A 128 -0.08 0.53 -19.65
C THR A 128 1.07 1.47 -19.99
N ALA A 129 1.40 2.43 -19.12
CA ALA A 129 2.55 3.30 -19.27
C ALA A 129 3.87 2.51 -19.20
N TYR A 130 4.01 1.54 -18.29
CA TYR A 130 5.18 0.66 -18.28
C TYR A 130 5.28 -0.18 -19.56
N ILE A 131 4.17 -0.76 -20.02
CA ILE A 131 4.13 -1.54 -21.26
C ILE A 131 4.50 -0.69 -22.49
N SER A 132 4.08 0.58 -22.52
CA SER A 132 4.41 1.48 -23.65
C SER A 132 5.92 1.78 -23.71
N VAL A 133 6.57 1.97 -22.56
CA VAL A 133 8.04 2.14 -22.48
C VAL A 133 8.75 0.89 -22.97
N VAL A 134 8.34 -0.31 -22.52
CA VAL A 134 8.92 -1.59 -22.96
C VAL A 134 8.81 -1.75 -24.48
N LYS A 135 7.63 -1.45 -25.04
CA LYS A 135 7.41 -1.48 -26.50
C LYS A 135 8.25 -0.45 -27.25
N LEU A 136 8.47 0.73 -26.67
CA LEU A 136 9.30 1.78 -27.25
C LEU A 136 10.78 1.38 -27.29
N VAL A 137 11.29 0.73 -26.25
CA VAL A 137 12.67 0.21 -26.21
C VAL A 137 12.85 -0.85 -27.31
N ASP A 138 11.96 -1.85 -27.36
CA ASP A 138 11.99 -2.89 -28.41
C ASP A 138 11.89 -2.25 -29.81
N LYS A 139 11.11 -1.17 -29.96
CA LYS A 139 11.03 -0.40 -31.22
C LYS A 139 12.36 0.25 -31.57
N LYS A 140 13.01 0.97 -30.64
CA LYS A 140 14.30 1.63 -30.90
C LYS A 140 15.40 0.60 -31.22
N CYS A 141 15.41 -0.57 -30.60
CA CYS A 141 16.33 -1.65 -30.95
C CYS A 141 16.10 -2.18 -32.38
N ARG A 142 14.83 -2.32 -32.82
CA ARG A 142 14.51 -2.64 -34.22
C ARG A 142 14.88 -1.52 -35.18
N ASP A 143 14.57 -0.29 -34.83
CA ASP A 143 14.89 0.84 -35.72
C ASP A 143 16.42 0.92 -35.91
N PHE A 144 17.21 0.69 -34.86
CA PHE A 144 18.66 0.60 -34.95
C PHE A 144 19.14 -0.54 -35.86
N LEU A 145 18.68 -1.78 -35.63
CA LEU A 145 19.22 -2.95 -36.34
C LEU A 145 18.83 -2.98 -37.84
N TRP A 146 17.71 -2.38 -38.23
CA TRP A 146 17.33 -2.26 -39.64
C TRP A 146 17.69 -0.88 -40.23
N GLY A 147 18.23 0.02 -39.42
CA GLY A 147 18.63 1.38 -39.82
C GLY A 147 17.45 2.26 -40.23
N ALA A 148 16.32 2.13 -39.54
CA ALA A 148 15.19 3.05 -39.64
C ALA A 148 15.46 4.30 -38.80
N THR A 149 15.09 5.46 -39.33
CA THR A 149 15.16 6.76 -38.64
C THR A 149 13.77 7.39 -38.61
N GLU A 150 13.61 8.53 -37.91
CA GLU A 150 12.31 9.21 -37.83
C GLU A 150 11.77 9.59 -39.22
N ASP A 151 12.67 9.98 -40.13
CA ASP A 151 12.32 10.36 -41.51
C ASP A 151 12.32 9.20 -42.50
N LYS A 152 12.91 8.05 -42.16
CA LYS A 152 13.05 6.90 -43.08
C LYS A 152 12.61 5.61 -42.40
N ARG A 153 11.40 5.16 -42.74
CA ARG A 153 10.93 3.82 -42.38
C ARG A 153 11.62 2.78 -43.23
N LYS A 154 12.14 1.72 -42.59
CA LYS A 154 12.65 0.52 -43.26
C LYS A 154 11.82 -0.70 -42.86
N VAL A 155 11.70 -1.64 -43.78
CA VAL A 155 10.94 -2.87 -43.56
C VAL A 155 11.80 -3.83 -42.73
N ASN A 156 11.19 -4.39 -41.69
CA ASN A 156 11.82 -5.44 -40.90
C ASN A 156 11.86 -6.73 -41.71
N LEU A 157 13.05 -7.14 -42.13
CA LEU A 157 13.26 -8.37 -42.93
C LEU A 157 13.00 -9.65 -42.13
N VAL A 158 13.11 -9.59 -40.80
CA VAL A 158 12.89 -10.73 -39.90
C VAL A 158 12.02 -10.27 -38.74
N ALA A 159 11.05 -11.10 -38.35
CA ALA A 159 10.20 -10.84 -37.19
C ALA A 159 11.05 -10.68 -35.92
N TRP A 160 10.73 -9.68 -35.10
CA TRP A 160 11.47 -9.38 -33.86
C TRP A 160 11.57 -10.61 -32.94
N ASP A 161 10.50 -11.38 -32.85
CA ASP A 161 10.46 -12.59 -32.05
C ASP A 161 11.50 -13.63 -32.46
N LYS A 162 11.82 -13.73 -33.76
CA LYS A 162 12.85 -14.64 -34.30
C LYS A 162 14.26 -14.09 -34.07
N VAL A 163 14.42 -12.77 -34.16
CA VAL A 163 15.69 -12.08 -33.88
C VAL A 163 16.12 -12.31 -32.43
N CYS A 164 15.15 -12.34 -31.51
CA CYS A 164 15.40 -12.51 -30.09
C CYS A 164 15.73 -13.94 -29.64
N ILE A 165 15.67 -14.93 -30.53
CA ILE A 165 15.99 -16.33 -30.21
C ILE A 165 17.52 -16.50 -30.05
N PRO A 166 18.02 -17.46 -29.24
CA PRO A 166 19.45 -17.76 -29.15
C PRO A 166 20.10 -18.05 -30.52
N LYS A 167 21.39 -17.73 -30.64
CA LYS A 167 22.16 -17.94 -31.88
C LYS A 167 22.15 -19.41 -32.34
N GLN A 168 22.17 -20.34 -31.41
CA GLN A 168 22.09 -21.79 -31.68
C GLN A 168 20.81 -22.19 -32.41
N ASN A 169 19.73 -21.44 -32.21
CA ASN A 169 18.41 -21.69 -32.81
C ASN A 169 18.10 -20.71 -33.96
N GLY A 170 19.13 -20.09 -34.55
CA GLY A 170 19.01 -19.24 -35.74
C GLY A 170 18.61 -17.78 -35.50
N GLY A 171 18.64 -17.30 -34.24
CA GLY A 171 18.42 -15.88 -33.91
C GLY A 171 19.72 -15.10 -33.66
N LEU A 172 19.59 -13.86 -33.18
CA LEU A 172 20.72 -12.99 -32.82
C LEU A 172 20.98 -12.92 -31.31
N ASN A 173 20.18 -13.62 -30.50
CA ASN A 173 20.22 -13.62 -29.05
C ASN A 173 20.05 -12.22 -28.43
N ILE A 174 19.30 -11.34 -29.11
CA ILE A 174 18.93 -10.02 -28.58
C ILE A 174 17.77 -10.19 -27.60
N LYS A 175 17.87 -9.65 -26.39
CA LYS A 175 16.80 -9.76 -25.41
C LYS A 175 15.65 -8.82 -25.77
N SER A 176 14.46 -9.37 -26.05
CA SER A 176 13.23 -8.55 -26.08
C SER A 176 12.84 -8.19 -24.66
N CYS A 177 12.65 -6.89 -24.40
CA CYS A 177 12.23 -6.41 -23.08
C CYS A 177 10.85 -6.99 -22.70
N CYS A 178 9.95 -7.17 -23.68
CA CYS A 178 8.64 -7.79 -23.45
C CYS A 178 8.76 -9.22 -22.91
N LYS A 179 9.63 -10.06 -23.51
CA LYS A 179 9.83 -11.46 -23.08
C LYS A 179 10.61 -11.56 -21.78
N TRP A 180 11.58 -10.68 -21.60
CA TRP A 180 12.43 -10.70 -20.41
C TRP A 180 11.67 -10.31 -19.14
N ASN A 181 10.70 -9.40 -19.24
CA ASN A 181 9.81 -9.04 -18.13
C ASN A 181 8.95 -10.21 -17.64
N ILE A 182 8.66 -11.20 -18.49
CA ILE A 182 7.86 -12.39 -18.10
C ILE A 182 8.73 -13.40 -17.33
N ALA A 183 10.02 -13.49 -17.66
CA ALA A 183 10.94 -14.47 -17.06
C ALA A 183 11.52 -14.04 -15.69
N ALA A 184 11.28 -12.79 -15.28
CA ALA A 184 11.76 -12.24 -14.00
C ALA A 184 10.72 -12.32 -12.87
N VAL A 185 9.54 -12.89 -13.14
CA VAL A 185 8.46 -13.16 -12.18
C VAL A 185 8.54 -14.60 -11.70
#